data_AF-A0A0F4SMU7-F1
#
_entry.id   AF-A0A0F4SMU7-F1
#
_cell.length_a   1.000
_cell.length_b   1.000
_cell.length_c   1.000
_cell.angle_alpha   90.00
_cell.angle_beta   90.00
_cell.angle_gamma   90.00
#
_symmetry.space_group_name_H-M   'P 1'
#
loop_
_entity.id
_entity.type
_entity.pdbx_description
1 polymer ?
#
loop_
_entity_poly.entity_id
_entity_poly.type
_entity_poly.pdbx_seq_one_letter_code
_entity_poly.pdbx_strand_id
1 'polypeptide(L)'
;MKKMPDLKSHGFFSKPGIAAVMLINVSLGTVNAAPLDDVSPPPPTDPSAYSNPPTDFKAALDAVKAMPPANQGSVALPNGVFGTRTTPTTDNVLPPSLQTSFKIPTNGKPSPLFGAQPYTQQLLLFEEFGTEKLDPTLPPPPLTFPVPIVGPAPTQDPNNIARSGPSAAALEAFMRQPGLYPFPSQYSNVLDRNPWKAQIEAFLNRHPVGSPAEGRPPGKGWSHQRWNEFYPQVAFKTTQAGAKLNGGMRDRRQMHNYAVGEFGPGGLYNQTSDAPVIAGTTKGIDTRFHPNFPIQNHKALWTFDGTFPPKLLMVRYGQPVLMRHYNALPIDPSANMGFGLHTLSTHEHNGHSPAESDGFSNAFFFPGQYYDYRWPIQLAGYDTINTSAQDPRAAFPCAPGETLFVNDATPGLKTCNNGSIKIRGDWRETMSTHWFHDHMLDFTAQNVYKGNAVMMNYYSALDRGNEALEDGVNLRLPSGSALPWGNRDYDVNLMLADKAWDANGQLWFNPFNTDGFLGDQLLVNWQYQPRLNVRARSYRFRILNGSVSRYFRIALVREVVGTGGEYPGPAGSGLSYTRVPFHLIANDGNLMEHAVPFDGSMDLDADGDLQNHNAILPTMGIAERYDIIV
;
A
#
# COMPACT_ATOMS: atom_id res chain seq x y z
N MET A 1 45.11 -50.97 -45.20
CA MET A 1 45.71 -52.23 -45.70
C MET A 1 45.26 -53.37 -44.81
N LYS A 2 44.57 -54.38 -45.42
CA LYS A 2 44.35 -55.77 -44.97
C LYS A 2 43.63 -55.99 -43.62
N LYS A 3 42.58 -56.81 -43.49
CA LYS A 3 41.84 -57.71 -44.40
C LYS A 3 40.57 -58.19 -43.66
N MET A 4 39.42 -58.28 -44.35
CA MET A 4 38.29 -59.15 -43.99
C MET A 4 38.61 -60.63 -44.31
N PRO A 5 37.77 -61.58 -43.84
CA PRO A 5 36.73 -62.17 -44.72
C PRO A 5 35.35 -62.31 -44.01
N ASP A 6 34.17 -62.07 -44.61
CA ASP A 6 33.41 -62.82 -45.66
C ASP A 6 32.97 -64.24 -45.18
N LEU A 7 31.73 -64.76 -45.21
CA LEU A 7 30.64 -64.70 -46.21
C LEU A 7 29.32 -65.38 -45.67
N LYS A 8 28.15 -64.81 -46.02
CA LYS A 8 26.78 -65.35 -46.37
C LYS A 8 25.92 -66.35 -45.53
N SER A 9 24.70 -65.84 -45.21
CA SER A 9 23.29 -66.31 -45.38
C SER A 9 22.85 -67.79 -45.42
N HIS A 10 21.77 -68.11 -44.67
CA HIS A 10 20.43 -68.58 -45.13
C HIS A 10 19.49 -68.66 -43.89
N GLY A 11 18.36 -67.93 -43.84
CA GLY A 11 16.98 -68.41 -44.09
C GLY A 11 16.35 -68.92 -42.77
N PHE A 12 15.11 -68.71 -42.34
CA PHE A 12 13.84 -68.33 -42.94
C PHE A 12 12.81 -68.17 -41.77
N PHE A 13 11.67 -67.53 -42.05
CA PHE A 13 10.36 -67.59 -41.35
C PHE A 13 10.06 -66.73 -40.11
N SER A 14 8.83 -66.22 -40.20
CA SER A 14 8.17 -65.15 -39.46
C SER A 14 6.94 -65.67 -38.71
N LYS A 15 6.59 -64.94 -37.62
CA LYS A 15 5.32 -64.87 -36.85
C LYS A 15 5.18 -65.84 -35.66
N PRO A 16 4.29 -65.53 -34.68
CA PRO A 16 4.12 -64.26 -33.97
C PRO A 16 4.12 -64.45 -32.44
N GLY A 17 4.62 -63.47 -31.70
CA GLY A 17 4.60 -63.46 -30.22
C GLY A 17 3.21 -63.14 -29.67
N ILE A 18 2.81 -63.94 -28.69
CA ILE A 18 1.53 -63.95 -27.98
C ILE A 18 1.24 -62.60 -27.32
N ALA A 19 0.04 -62.07 -27.58
CA ALA A 19 -0.52 -60.93 -26.86
C ALA A 19 -0.89 -61.36 -25.42
N ALA A 20 -0.13 -60.89 -24.44
CA ALA A 20 -0.53 -60.95 -23.05
C ALA A 20 -1.49 -59.78 -22.76
N VAL A 21 -2.78 -60.10 -22.63
CA VAL A 21 -3.80 -59.20 -22.12
C VAL A 21 -3.51 -58.97 -20.63
N MET A 22 -2.92 -57.83 -20.28
CA MET A 22 -2.98 -57.34 -18.89
C MET A 22 -4.40 -56.86 -18.62
N LEU A 23 -5.16 -57.67 -17.89
CA LEU A 23 -6.36 -57.26 -17.19
C LEU A 23 -5.98 -56.19 -16.15
N ILE A 24 -6.18 -54.92 -16.49
CA ILE A 24 -6.15 -53.82 -15.53
C ILE A 24 -7.44 -53.94 -14.72
N ASN A 25 -7.33 -54.49 -13.51
CA ASN A 25 -8.36 -54.33 -12.49
C ASN A 25 -8.41 -52.85 -12.11
N VAL A 26 -9.35 -52.11 -12.70
CA VAL A 26 -9.73 -50.78 -12.22
C VAL A 26 -10.53 -50.99 -10.93
N SER A 27 -9.83 -51.10 -9.80
CA SER A 27 -10.45 -50.79 -8.52
C SER A 27 -10.82 -49.31 -8.55
N LEU A 28 -12.11 -49.01 -8.35
CA LEU A 28 -12.63 -47.67 -8.01
C LEU A 28 -12.03 -47.24 -6.66
N GLY A 29 -10.73 -46.97 -6.63
CA GLY A 29 -10.11 -46.21 -5.58
C GLY A 29 -10.53 -44.77 -5.75
N THR A 30 -11.20 -44.21 -4.75
CA THR A 30 -11.35 -42.77 -4.60
C THR A 30 -9.96 -42.14 -4.74
N VAL A 31 -9.68 -41.55 -5.90
CA VAL A 31 -8.49 -40.72 -6.08
C VAL A 31 -8.77 -39.49 -5.24
N ASN A 32 -8.34 -39.49 -3.98
CA ASN A 32 -8.34 -38.27 -3.18
C ASN A 32 -7.46 -37.29 -3.95
N ALA A 33 -8.07 -36.20 -4.44
CA ALA A 33 -7.31 -35.10 -5.03
C ALA A 33 -6.27 -34.69 -4.00
N ALA A 34 -4.98 -34.71 -4.39
CA ALA A 34 -3.96 -34.13 -3.55
C ALA A 34 -4.35 -32.67 -3.26
N PRO A 35 -4.20 -32.19 -2.02
CA PRO A 35 -4.51 -30.80 -1.70
C PRO A 35 -3.67 -29.88 -2.61
N LEU A 36 -4.30 -28.79 -3.09
CA LEU A 36 -3.66 -27.80 -3.97
C LEU A 36 -2.39 -27.19 -3.34
N ASP A 37 -2.39 -27.09 -2.01
CA ASP A 37 -1.33 -26.50 -1.21
C ASP A 37 -0.87 -27.44 -0.10
N ASP A 38 0.42 -27.37 0.24
CA ASP A 38 1.01 -28.10 1.35
C ASP A 38 0.76 -27.36 2.68
N VAL A 39 -0.14 -27.91 3.49
CA VAL A 39 -0.52 -27.39 4.82
C VAL A 39 0.21 -28.08 5.98
N SER A 40 1.18 -28.94 5.70
CA SER A 40 1.94 -29.61 6.77
C SER A 40 2.85 -28.63 7.54
N PRO A 41 3.17 -28.88 8.82
CA PRO A 41 4.10 -28.04 9.56
C PRO A 41 5.49 -28.03 8.90
N PRO A 42 6.33 -27.00 9.13
CA PRO A 42 7.69 -27.00 8.63
C PRO A 42 8.50 -28.17 9.21
N PRO A 43 9.34 -28.86 8.40
CA PRO A 43 10.15 -29.97 8.86
C PRO A 43 11.21 -29.48 9.88
N PRO A 44 11.75 -30.35 10.76
CA PRO A 44 12.71 -29.93 11.80
C PRO A 44 13.99 -29.25 11.31
N THR A 45 14.35 -29.40 10.04
CA THR A 45 15.51 -28.74 9.41
C THR A 45 15.19 -27.37 8.82
N ASP A 46 13.90 -27.00 8.77
CA ASP A 46 13.46 -25.70 8.29
C ASP A 46 13.74 -24.62 9.35
N PRO A 47 14.27 -23.44 8.99
CA PRO A 47 14.57 -22.38 9.95
C PRO A 47 13.34 -21.82 10.69
N SER A 48 12.14 -22.13 10.21
CA SER A 48 10.86 -21.75 10.80
C SER A 48 10.12 -22.93 11.46
N ALA A 49 10.80 -24.06 11.68
CA ALA A 49 10.23 -25.23 12.35
C ALA A 49 9.64 -24.87 13.71
N TYR A 50 8.37 -25.21 13.90
CA TYR A 50 7.72 -25.07 15.19
C TYR A 50 8.32 -26.07 16.18
N SER A 51 8.86 -25.56 17.28
CA SER A 51 9.19 -26.35 18.46
C SER A 51 8.03 -26.31 19.45
N ASN A 52 7.69 -27.45 20.05
CA ASN A 52 6.72 -27.48 21.14
C ASN A 52 7.13 -26.51 22.27
N PRO A 53 6.15 -25.95 23.01
CA PRO A 53 6.45 -25.14 24.17
C PRO A 53 7.36 -25.94 25.11
N PRO A 54 8.43 -25.33 25.64
CA PRO A 54 9.32 -26.00 26.56
C PRO A 54 8.56 -26.46 27.81
N THR A 55 8.84 -27.67 28.28
CA THR A 55 8.15 -28.30 29.42
C THR A 55 8.37 -27.54 30.73
N ASP A 56 9.51 -26.86 30.88
CA ASP A 56 9.80 -25.94 31.96
C ASP A 56 9.60 -24.49 31.49
N PHE A 57 8.39 -23.96 31.70
CA PHE A 57 8.03 -22.59 31.33
C PHE A 57 8.90 -21.53 32.03
N LYS A 58 9.38 -21.81 33.25
CA LYS A 58 10.17 -20.83 34.02
C LYS A 58 11.57 -20.73 33.44
N ALA A 59 12.23 -21.86 33.21
CA ALA A 59 13.53 -21.89 32.56
C ALA A 59 13.47 -21.29 31.14
N ALA A 60 12.39 -21.55 30.40
CA ALA A 60 12.19 -20.98 29.08
C ALA A 60 12.02 -19.46 29.10
N LEU A 61 11.20 -18.94 30.00
CA LEU A 61 11.03 -17.50 30.16
C LEU A 61 12.35 -16.83 30.57
N ASP A 62 13.10 -17.44 31.48
CA ASP A 62 14.40 -16.91 31.91
C ASP A 62 15.42 -16.96 30.76
N ALA A 63 15.39 -18.00 29.91
CA ALA A 63 16.19 -18.08 28.69
C ALA A 63 15.81 -16.99 27.68
N VAL A 64 14.52 -16.77 27.41
CA VAL A 64 14.04 -15.69 26.52
C VAL A 64 14.45 -14.32 27.05
N LYS A 65 14.32 -14.09 28.37
CA LYS A 65 14.77 -12.84 29.01
C LYS A 65 16.28 -12.62 28.94
N ALA A 66 17.06 -13.69 28.82
CA ALA A 66 18.51 -13.63 28.66
C ALA A 66 18.95 -13.49 27.20
N MET A 67 18.05 -13.70 26.22
CA MET A 67 18.36 -13.45 24.81
C MET A 67 18.56 -11.95 24.57
N PRO A 68 19.41 -11.59 23.59
CA PRO A 68 19.49 -10.21 23.16
C PRO A 68 18.12 -9.70 22.64
N PRO A 69 17.87 -8.39 22.69
CA PRO A 69 16.67 -7.81 22.10
C PRO A 69 16.51 -8.24 20.64
N ALA A 70 15.29 -8.59 20.23
CA ALA A 70 15.02 -9.03 18.85
C ALA A 70 15.39 -7.98 17.78
N ASN A 71 15.48 -6.70 18.18
CA ASN A 71 15.92 -5.60 17.34
C ASN A 71 17.45 -5.37 17.38
N GLN A 72 18.24 -6.23 18.04
CA GLN A 72 19.71 -6.09 18.02
C GLN A 72 20.22 -6.14 16.56
N GLY A 73 20.92 -5.08 16.14
CA GLY A 73 21.39 -4.95 14.75
C GLY A 73 20.44 -4.24 13.80
N SER A 74 19.22 -3.89 14.22
CA SER A 74 18.33 -3.00 13.45
C SER A 74 18.92 -1.59 13.28
N VAL A 75 19.83 -1.22 14.19
CA VAL A 75 20.57 0.04 14.17
C VAL A 75 22.08 -0.27 14.13
N ALA A 76 22.55 -0.82 13.02
CA ALA A 76 23.97 -1.10 12.84
C ALA A 76 24.75 0.18 12.51
N LEU A 77 25.88 0.39 13.19
CA LEU A 77 26.79 1.51 13.02
C LEU A 77 28.18 1.01 12.57
N PRO A 78 29.09 1.92 12.12
CA PRO A 78 30.43 1.53 11.72
C PRO A 78 31.22 0.81 12.82
N ASN A 79 32.16 -0.05 12.41
CA ASN A 79 33.12 -0.75 13.28
C ASN A 79 32.49 -1.72 14.28
N GLY A 80 31.38 -2.37 13.90
CA GLY A 80 30.71 -3.37 14.74
C GLY A 80 29.95 -2.78 15.94
N VAL A 81 29.75 -1.46 15.96
CA VAL A 81 28.95 -0.78 16.99
C VAL A 81 27.48 -0.93 16.67
N PHE A 82 26.66 -1.11 17.70
CA PHE A 82 25.20 -1.05 17.59
C PHE A 82 24.71 0.25 18.22
N GLY A 83 23.87 0.95 17.48
CA GLY A 83 23.15 2.11 17.98
C GLY A 83 22.08 1.73 18.99
N THR A 84 21.46 2.73 19.57
CA THR A 84 20.30 2.59 20.46
C THR A 84 19.07 3.21 19.81
N ARG A 85 17.91 3.17 20.48
CA ARG A 85 16.71 3.90 20.06
C ARG A 85 16.93 5.41 19.83
N THR A 86 18.00 6.00 20.37
CA THR A 86 18.32 7.42 20.16
C THR A 86 19.19 7.67 18.93
N THR A 87 19.77 6.64 18.32
CA THR A 87 20.60 6.81 17.12
C THR A 87 19.83 7.45 15.96
N PRO A 88 18.58 7.03 15.64
CA PRO A 88 17.78 7.71 14.63
C PRO A 88 17.38 9.15 15.02
N THR A 89 17.58 9.58 16.27
CA THR A 89 17.23 10.93 16.71
C THR A 89 18.42 11.89 16.74
N THR A 90 19.61 11.44 16.32
CA THR A 90 20.86 12.23 16.32
C THR A 90 20.74 13.51 15.50
N ASP A 91 20.08 13.42 14.34
CA ASP A 91 19.92 14.55 13.42
C ASP A 91 18.62 15.34 13.68
N ASN A 92 18.09 15.29 14.91
CA ASN A 92 16.87 16.03 15.26
C ASN A 92 17.12 17.53 15.27
N VAL A 93 16.42 18.21 14.36
CA VAL A 93 16.48 19.65 14.16
C VAL A 93 15.97 20.44 15.38
N LEU A 94 15.21 19.81 16.29
CA LEU A 94 14.80 20.39 17.57
C LEU A 94 15.17 19.46 18.74
N PRO A 95 16.42 19.56 19.26
CA PRO A 95 16.90 18.76 20.39
C PRO A 95 16.04 18.90 21.65
N PRO A 96 16.02 17.89 22.55
CA PRO A 96 15.20 17.87 23.76
C PRO A 96 15.28 19.14 24.62
N SER A 97 16.45 19.75 24.73
CA SER A 97 16.66 20.97 25.52
C SER A 97 15.96 22.21 24.95
N LEU A 98 15.57 22.20 23.68
CA LEU A 98 14.84 23.27 23.00
C LEU A 98 13.33 22.97 22.91
N GLN A 99 12.91 21.78 23.32
CA GLN A 99 11.50 21.41 23.35
C GLN A 99 10.83 22.06 24.56
N THR A 100 9.62 22.57 24.34
CA THR A 100 8.91 23.36 25.35
C THR A 100 7.57 22.72 25.72
N SER A 101 6.60 23.53 26.14
CA SER A 101 5.24 23.17 26.56
C SER A 101 4.53 22.12 25.70
N PHE A 102 3.52 21.46 26.28
CA PHE A 102 2.51 20.61 25.62
C PHE A 102 1.57 21.35 24.63
N LYS A 103 2.05 22.41 23.96
CA LYS A 103 1.30 23.14 22.92
C LYS A 103 1.41 22.41 21.59
N ILE A 104 0.42 22.59 20.72
CA ILE A 104 0.43 22.07 19.34
C ILE A 104 1.23 23.05 18.46
N PRO A 105 2.24 22.60 17.68
CA PRO A 105 2.62 21.21 17.48
C PRO A 105 3.40 20.67 18.68
N THR A 106 3.14 19.42 19.12
CA THR A 106 3.48 18.98 20.48
C THR A 106 4.95 19.17 20.84
N ASN A 107 5.21 20.09 21.77
CA ASN A 107 6.53 20.51 22.26
C ASN A 107 7.44 21.19 21.22
N GLY A 108 6.86 21.67 20.13
CA GLY A 108 7.50 22.40 19.04
C GLY A 108 7.13 23.88 18.99
N LYS A 109 7.77 24.60 18.07
CA LYS A 109 7.37 25.97 17.71
C LYS A 109 6.26 25.91 16.64
N PRO A 110 5.40 26.95 16.54
CA PRO A 110 4.42 27.03 15.45
C PRO A 110 5.08 26.93 14.08
N SER A 111 4.47 26.15 13.20
CA SER A 111 4.94 25.89 11.85
C SER A 111 4.77 27.14 10.97
N PRO A 112 5.84 27.73 10.40
CA PRO A 112 5.75 28.94 9.57
C PRO A 112 5.03 28.67 8.24
N LEU A 113 4.13 29.56 7.80
CA LEU A 113 3.34 29.34 6.58
C LEU A 113 4.01 29.82 5.28
N PHE A 114 5.18 30.46 5.32
CA PHE A 114 5.90 30.93 4.11
C PHE A 114 5.02 31.75 3.12
N GLY A 115 4.01 32.46 3.62
CA GLY A 115 3.05 33.20 2.80
C GLY A 115 2.02 32.33 2.05
N ALA A 116 1.92 31.03 2.32
CA ALA A 116 0.81 30.22 1.82
C ALA A 116 -0.52 30.73 2.35
N GLN A 117 -1.54 30.66 1.49
CA GLN A 117 -2.91 31.02 1.83
C GLN A 117 -3.80 29.79 1.67
N PRO A 118 -4.77 29.58 2.59
CA PRO A 118 -5.73 28.50 2.48
C PRO A 118 -6.43 28.50 1.12
N TYR A 119 -6.71 27.31 0.59
CA TYR A 119 -7.52 27.07 -0.61
C TYR A 119 -7.00 27.72 -1.90
N THR A 120 -5.72 28.09 -1.96
CA THR A 120 -5.10 28.68 -3.16
C THR A 120 -4.43 27.68 -4.11
N GLN A 121 -4.23 26.44 -3.66
CA GLN A 121 -3.72 25.35 -4.50
C GLN A 121 -4.81 24.31 -4.77
N GLN A 122 -4.86 23.79 -5.99
CA GLN A 122 -5.66 22.62 -6.30
C GLN A 122 -5.19 21.36 -5.52
N LEU A 123 -6.15 20.55 -5.11
CA LEU A 123 -5.95 19.24 -4.51
C LEU A 123 -5.31 18.29 -5.52
N LEU A 124 -4.17 17.70 -5.13
CA LEU A 124 -3.58 16.55 -5.79
C LEU A 124 -4.43 15.33 -5.50
N LEU A 125 -5.10 14.83 -6.53
CA LEU A 125 -5.73 13.52 -6.49
C LEU A 125 -4.66 12.43 -6.49
N PHE A 126 -4.96 11.32 -5.82
CA PHE A 126 -4.03 10.20 -5.72
C PHE A 126 -3.62 9.66 -7.09
N GLU A 127 -2.33 9.33 -7.23
CA GLU A 127 -1.72 8.74 -8.42
C GLU A 127 -1.69 7.21 -8.29
N GLU A 128 -2.18 6.49 -9.31
CA GLU A 128 -2.28 5.02 -9.23
C GLU A 128 -0.92 4.34 -9.39
N PHE A 129 -0.70 3.25 -8.65
CA PHE A 129 0.46 2.39 -8.91
C PHE A 129 0.41 1.74 -10.30
N GLY A 130 -0.81 1.34 -10.71
CA GLY A 130 -1.10 0.50 -11.86
C GLY A 130 -0.52 -0.90 -11.74
N THR A 131 -1.41 -1.88 -11.63
CA THR A 131 -1.03 -3.30 -11.62
C THR A 131 -0.82 -3.79 -13.05
N GLU A 132 0.13 -4.70 -13.21
CA GLU A 132 0.43 -5.40 -14.46
C GLU A 132 0.12 -6.87 -14.28
N LYS A 133 -0.25 -7.58 -15.36
CA LYS A 133 -0.35 -9.04 -15.32
C LYS A 133 0.98 -9.64 -14.84
N LEU A 134 0.92 -10.56 -13.88
CA LEU A 134 2.13 -11.30 -13.50
C LEU A 134 2.44 -12.31 -14.61
N ASP A 135 3.40 -11.97 -15.46
CA ASP A 135 3.74 -12.75 -16.65
C ASP A 135 5.09 -13.48 -16.48
N PRO A 136 5.09 -14.81 -16.34
CA PRO A 136 6.31 -15.61 -16.18
C PRO A 136 7.14 -15.71 -17.47
N THR A 137 6.63 -15.22 -18.61
CA THR A 137 7.33 -15.27 -19.89
C THR A 137 8.20 -14.05 -20.16
N LEU A 138 8.12 -13.02 -19.30
CA LEU A 138 8.94 -11.82 -19.43
C LEU A 138 10.44 -12.16 -19.26
N PRO A 139 11.32 -11.67 -20.13
CA PRO A 139 12.75 -11.89 -19.99
C PRO A 139 13.29 -11.13 -18.77
N PRO A 140 14.43 -11.58 -18.20
CA PRO A 140 15.15 -10.82 -17.18
C PRO A 140 15.41 -9.37 -17.63
N PRO A 141 15.02 -8.37 -16.83
CA PRO A 141 15.23 -6.98 -17.17
C PRO A 141 16.71 -6.58 -17.05
N PRO A 142 17.20 -5.62 -17.84
CA PRO A 142 18.62 -5.26 -17.90
C PRO A 142 19.13 -4.47 -16.69
N LEU A 143 18.25 -3.72 -16.00
CA LEU A 143 18.64 -2.90 -14.84
C LEU A 143 18.33 -3.63 -13.53
N THR A 144 19.32 -3.68 -12.66
CA THR A 144 19.18 -4.12 -11.26
C THR A 144 18.72 -2.97 -10.38
N PHE A 145 18.33 -3.26 -9.13
CA PHE A 145 17.98 -2.23 -8.16
C PHE A 145 19.18 -1.29 -7.96
N PRO A 146 19.05 0.02 -8.26
CA PRO A 146 20.21 0.91 -8.31
C PRO A 146 20.75 1.18 -6.90
N VAL A 147 22.07 1.31 -6.81
CA VAL A 147 22.79 1.62 -5.56
C VAL A 147 22.70 3.11 -5.21
N PRO A 148 22.85 3.50 -3.92
CA PRO A 148 22.92 4.90 -3.54
C PRO A 148 24.17 5.56 -4.09
N ILE A 149 24.05 6.84 -4.43
CA ILE A 149 25.16 7.70 -4.87
C ILE A 149 25.09 9.05 -4.18
N VAL A 150 26.20 9.80 -4.15
CA VAL A 150 26.14 11.22 -3.79
C VAL A 150 25.42 12.02 -4.88
N GLY A 151 24.75 13.09 -4.49
CA GLY A 151 24.05 13.98 -5.42
C GLY A 151 23.66 15.29 -4.75
N PRO A 152 23.15 16.26 -5.51
CA PRO A 152 22.80 17.56 -4.95
C PRO A 152 21.62 17.46 -3.96
N ALA A 153 21.73 18.24 -2.88
CA ALA A 153 20.60 18.54 -2.01
C ALA A 153 19.54 19.38 -2.78
N PRO A 154 18.24 19.29 -2.43
CA PRO A 154 17.66 18.53 -1.32
C PRO A 154 17.38 17.05 -1.62
N THR A 155 17.54 16.61 -2.88
CA THR A 155 17.15 15.28 -3.35
C THR A 155 18.10 14.14 -2.96
N GLN A 156 19.37 14.45 -2.71
CA GLN A 156 20.40 13.49 -2.30
C GLN A 156 21.39 14.15 -1.33
N ASP A 157 22.26 13.36 -0.70
CA ASP A 157 23.34 13.87 0.13
C ASP A 157 24.58 14.16 -0.75
N PRO A 158 25.12 15.39 -0.75
CA PRO A 158 26.25 15.75 -1.62
C PRO A 158 27.58 15.17 -1.16
N ASN A 159 27.68 14.72 0.09
CA ASN A 159 28.95 14.43 0.75
C ASN A 159 29.08 12.97 1.17
N ASN A 160 27.97 12.23 1.34
CA ASN A 160 28.03 10.87 1.89
C ASN A 160 27.02 9.91 1.22
N ILE A 161 27.54 8.87 0.58
CA ILE A 161 26.77 7.79 -0.08
C ILE A 161 25.82 7.10 0.90
N ALA A 162 26.27 6.79 2.12
CA ALA A 162 25.45 6.08 3.11
C ALA A 162 24.28 6.92 3.61
N ARG A 163 24.38 8.25 3.51
CA ARG A 163 23.32 9.20 3.89
C ARG A 163 22.43 9.58 2.70
N SER A 164 22.61 8.95 1.54
CA SER A 164 21.90 9.24 0.29
C SER A 164 21.09 8.02 -0.18
N GLY A 165 20.24 8.24 -1.19
CA GLY A 165 19.56 7.20 -1.96
C GLY A 165 20.10 7.08 -3.39
N PRO A 166 19.51 6.21 -4.23
CA PRO A 166 19.81 6.16 -5.66
C PRO A 166 19.42 7.47 -6.37
N SER A 167 20.03 7.75 -7.52
CA SER A 167 19.59 8.89 -8.33
C SER A 167 18.13 8.71 -8.80
N ALA A 168 17.38 9.81 -8.86
CA ALA A 168 15.98 9.80 -9.30
C ALA A 168 15.81 9.14 -10.68
N ALA A 169 16.73 9.43 -11.62
CA ALA A 169 16.70 8.90 -12.98
C ALA A 169 16.95 7.38 -13.02
N ALA A 170 17.95 6.88 -12.27
CA ALA A 170 18.23 5.44 -12.22
C ALA A 170 17.10 4.66 -11.55
N LEU A 171 16.53 5.21 -10.46
CA LEU A 171 15.40 4.60 -9.77
C LEU A 171 14.17 4.52 -10.67
N GLU A 172 13.82 5.59 -11.39
CA GLU A 172 12.69 5.56 -12.31
C GLU A 172 12.93 4.64 -13.51
N ALA A 173 14.14 4.63 -14.07
CA ALA A 173 14.49 3.71 -15.15
C ALA A 173 14.30 2.25 -14.72
N PHE A 174 14.72 1.90 -13.49
CA PHE A 174 14.50 0.58 -12.90
C PHE A 174 13.00 0.27 -12.71
N MET A 175 12.22 1.23 -12.18
CA MET A 175 10.80 1.05 -11.86
C MET A 175 9.90 0.95 -13.10
N ARG A 176 10.30 1.56 -14.22
CA ARG A 176 9.60 1.48 -15.51
C ARG A 176 9.75 0.13 -16.21
N GLN A 177 10.72 -0.70 -15.82
CA GLN A 177 10.87 -2.03 -16.41
C GLN A 177 9.61 -2.86 -16.14
N PRO A 178 9.11 -3.63 -17.11
CA PRO A 178 7.91 -4.44 -16.92
C PRO A 178 8.17 -5.59 -15.93
N GLY A 179 7.11 -6.03 -15.26
CA GLY A 179 7.14 -7.22 -14.43
C GLY A 179 8.08 -7.17 -13.22
N LEU A 180 8.24 -8.34 -12.59
CA LEU A 180 9.04 -8.55 -11.40
C LEU A 180 10.20 -9.50 -11.68
N TYR A 181 11.40 -9.11 -11.27
CA TYR A 181 12.59 -9.93 -11.38
C TYR A 181 13.43 -9.84 -10.09
N PRO A 182 13.94 -10.97 -9.57
CA PRO A 182 13.63 -12.36 -9.95
C PRO A 182 12.13 -12.66 -9.86
N PHE A 183 11.67 -13.66 -10.62
CA PHE A 183 10.24 -13.98 -10.64
C PHE A 183 9.78 -14.40 -9.23
N PRO A 184 8.63 -13.89 -8.72
CA PRO A 184 8.17 -14.21 -7.37
C PRO A 184 7.95 -15.70 -7.16
N SER A 185 8.22 -16.18 -5.95
CA SER A 185 8.08 -17.58 -5.58
C SER A 185 7.36 -17.71 -4.24
N GLN A 186 6.84 -18.90 -3.94
CA GLN A 186 6.24 -19.19 -2.65
C GLN A 186 7.19 -18.89 -1.48
N TYR A 187 8.47 -19.27 -1.62
CA TYR A 187 9.49 -19.09 -0.60
C TYR A 187 10.27 -17.79 -0.82
N SER A 188 10.83 -17.24 0.25
CA SER A 188 11.68 -16.06 0.15
C SER A 188 12.98 -16.35 -0.60
N ASN A 189 13.41 -15.39 -1.42
CA ASN A 189 14.64 -15.47 -2.16
C ASN A 189 15.86 -15.23 -1.26
N VAL A 190 16.40 -16.34 -0.75
CA VAL A 190 17.61 -16.36 0.08
C VAL A 190 18.91 -16.54 -0.72
N LEU A 191 18.80 -16.74 -2.04
CA LEU A 191 19.92 -17.06 -2.92
C LEU A 191 20.62 -15.79 -3.39
N ASP A 192 19.83 -14.84 -3.88
CA ASP A 192 20.36 -13.55 -4.32
C ASP A 192 20.77 -12.70 -3.12
N ARG A 193 21.88 -11.97 -3.27
CA ARG A 193 22.41 -11.10 -2.22
C ARG A 193 21.88 -9.69 -2.37
N ASN A 194 21.80 -8.98 -1.24
CA ASN A 194 21.43 -7.57 -1.25
C ASN A 194 22.35 -6.80 -2.23
N PRO A 195 21.78 -6.14 -3.27
CA PRO A 195 22.54 -5.43 -4.29
C PRO A 195 23.37 -4.27 -3.72
N TRP A 196 23.04 -3.77 -2.53
CA TRP A 196 23.77 -2.71 -1.84
C TRP A 196 24.84 -3.23 -0.89
N LYS A 197 25.16 -4.54 -0.93
CA LYS A 197 26.15 -5.19 -0.05
C LYS A 197 27.45 -4.38 0.05
N ALA A 198 28.02 -3.94 -1.07
CA ALA A 198 29.29 -3.22 -1.07
C ALA A 198 29.20 -1.88 -0.31
N GLN A 199 28.13 -1.12 -0.51
CA GLN A 199 27.90 0.16 0.17
C GLN A 199 27.62 -0.03 1.66
N ILE A 200 26.88 -1.09 2.01
CA ILE A 200 26.59 -1.45 3.41
C ILE A 200 27.88 -1.87 4.13
N GLU A 201 28.71 -2.73 3.52
CA GLU A 201 29.99 -3.15 4.10
C GLU A 201 30.97 -1.99 4.27
N ALA A 202 30.99 -1.06 3.31
CA ALA A 202 31.78 0.16 3.39
C ALA A 202 31.33 1.07 4.54
N PHE A 203 30.01 1.27 4.72
CA PHE A 203 29.47 2.06 5.84
C PHE A 203 29.76 1.38 7.18
N LEU A 204 29.45 0.09 7.30
CA LEU A 204 29.60 -0.64 8.56
C LEU A 204 31.07 -0.95 8.91
N ASN A 205 31.99 -0.80 7.96
CA ASN A 205 33.36 -1.31 8.05
C ASN A 205 33.38 -2.77 8.55
N ARG A 206 32.50 -3.61 7.98
CA ARG A 206 32.27 -5.00 8.42
C ARG A 206 32.10 -5.91 7.22
N HIS A 207 32.87 -7.00 7.16
CA HIS A 207 32.83 -7.98 6.07
C HIS A 207 32.83 -9.43 6.60
N PRO A 208 32.12 -10.36 5.95
CA PRO A 208 31.10 -10.14 4.92
C PRO A 208 29.74 -9.78 5.54
N VAL A 209 28.96 -8.95 4.85
CA VAL A 209 27.51 -8.79 5.11
C VAL A 209 26.76 -9.70 4.15
N GLY A 210 26.09 -10.71 4.69
CA GLY A 210 25.49 -11.81 3.92
C GLY A 210 23.98 -11.73 3.69
N SER A 211 23.34 -10.57 3.89
CA SER A 211 21.87 -10.47 3.80
C SER A 211 21.34 -10.79 2.39
N PRO A 212 20.19 -11.48 2.29
CA PRO A 212 19.53 -11.76 1.03
C PRO A 212 18.94 -10.50 0.37
N ALA A 213 18.62 -10.59 -0.93
CA ALA A 213 17.93 -9.52 -1.66
C ALA A 213 16.47 -9.36 -1.21
N GLU A 214 15.80 -10.44 -0.84
CA GLU A 214 14.46 -10.39 -0.24
C GLU A 214 14.57 -10.36 1.29
N GLY A 215 13.89 -9.42 1.93
CA GLY A 215 13.92 -9.21 3.38
C GLY A 215 12.91 -10.05 4.17
N ARG A 216 12.01 -10.78 3.49
CA ARG A 216 11.08 -11.71 4.15
C ARG A 216 11.86 -12.82 4.85
N PRO A 217 11.55 -13.15 6.12
CA PRO A 217 12.26 -14.21 6.82
C PRO A 217 12.21 -15.55 6.04
N PRO A 218 13.25 -16.39 6.14
CA PRO A 218 13.32 -17.66 5.45
C PRO A 218 12.48 -18.76 6.12
N GLY A 219 12.23 -19.82 5.37
CA GLY A 219 11.55 -21.03 5.86
C GLY A 219 10.08 -21.10 5.49
N LYS A 220 9.51 -22.31 5.59
CA LYS A 220 8.13 -22.60 5.20
C LYS A 220 7.09 -21.80 6.00
N GLY A 221 7.33 -21.55 7.29
CA GLY A 221 6.46 -20.75 8.15
C GLY A 221 6.34 -19.28 7.75
N TRP A 222 7.25 -18.77 6.91
CA TRP A 222 7.19 -17.43 6.29
C TRP A 222 6.94 -17.49 4.79
N SER A 223 6.73 -18.68 4.23
CA SER A 223 6.37 -18.85 2.83
C SER A 223 4.94 -18.37 2.58
N HIS A 224 4.64 -18.01 1.33
CA HIS A 224 3.30 -17.54 1.00
C HIS A 224 2.28 -18.66 1.23
N GLN A 225 1.30 -18.39 2.08
CA GLN A 225 0.28 -19.37 2.42
C GLN A 225 -0.75 -19.51 1.30
N ARG A 226 -1.17 -20.75 1.04
CA ARG A 226 -2.10 -21.10 -0.05
C ARG A 226 -1.66 -20.51 -1.40
N TRP A 227 -0.38 -20.66 -1.71
CA TRP A 227 0.26 -20.04 -2.87
C TRP A 227 -0.36 -20.49 -4.19
N ASN A 228 -0.68 -21.77 -4.35
CA ASN A 228 -1.25 -22.28 -5.59
C ASN A 228 -2.71 -21.88 -5.74
N GLU A 229 -3.49 -21.92 -4.66
CA GLU A 229 -4.89 -21.50 -4.70
C GLU A 229 -5.06 -20.00 -4.94
N PHE A 230 -4.24 -19.17 -4.29
CA PHE A 230 -4.28 -17.72 -4.42
C PHE A 230 -3.05 -17.20 -5.15
N TYR A 231 -2.70 -17.88 -6.24
CA TYR A 231 -1.59 -17.47 -7.08
C TYR A 231 -1.80 -16.04 -7.58
N PRO A 232 -0.82 -15.13 -7.41
CA PRO A 232 -0.95 -13.74 -7.86
C PRO A 232 -1.24 -13.66 -9.36
N GLN A 233 -2.34 -13.01 -9.72
CA GLN A 233 -2.72 -12.83 -11.12
C GLN A 233 -2.17 -11.52 -11.69
N VAL A 234 -2.00 -10.52 -10.82
CA VAL A 234 -1.39 -9.24 -11.13
C VAL A 234 -0.34 -8.89 -10.10
N ALA A 235 0.57 -8.02 -10.47
CA ALA A 235 1.60 -7.53 -9.58
C ALA A 235 1.91 -6.06 -9.84
N PHE A 236 2.53 -5.42 -8.87
CA PHE A 236 3.16 -4.12 -9.05
C PHE A 236 4.42 -4.04 -8.19
N LYS A 237 5.33 -3.16 -8.59
CA LYS A 237 6.48 -2.79 -7.76
C LYS A 237 6.39 -1.33 -7.37
N THR A 238 6.89 -1.04 -6.17
CA THR A 238 7.06 0.31 -5.64
C THR A 238 8.35 0.40 -4.85
N THR A 239 8.80 1.63 -4.58
CA THR A 239 9.96 1.91 -3.74
C THR A 239 9.55 2.79 -2.58
N GLN A 240 10.02 2.52 -1.37
CA GLN A 240 10.05 3.54 -0.32
C GLN A 240 11.30 4.39 -0.56
N ALA A 241 11.11 5.68 -0.85
CA ALA A 241 12.21 6.56 -1.20
C ALA A 241 12.05 7.94 -0.55
N GLY A 242 13.16 8.65 -0.44
CA GLY A 242 13.14 10.06 -0.06
C GLY A 242 12.51 10.95 -1.12
N ALA A 243 11.95 12.07 -0.66
CA ALA A 243 11.37 13.13 -1.49
C ALA A 243 12.21 13.50 -2.71
N LYS A 244 11.56 13.46 -3.89
CA LYS A 244 12.10 13.83 -5.19
C LYS A 244 10.98 14.34 -6.11
N LEU A 245 11.38 15.04 -7.17
CA LEU A 245 10.49 15.45 -8.26
C LEU A 245 9.81 14.24 -8.90
N ASN A 246 8.51 14.34 -9.20
CA ASN A 246 7.81 13.32 -9.96
C ASN A 246 8.20 13.39 -11.45
N GLY A 247 8.77 12.29 -11.98
CA GLY A 247 9.13 12.18 -13.40
C GLY A 247 8.00 11.68 -14.33
N GLY A 248 6.77 11.53 -13.84
CA GLY A 248 5.64 10.97 -14.60
C GLY A 248 5.79 9.47 -14.81
N MET A 249 6.33 8.75 -13.82
CA MET A 249 6.58 7.31 -13.94
C MET A 249 5.29 6.50 -13.99
N ARG A 250 4.26 6.97 -13.30
CA ARG A 250 2.95 6.32 -13.20
C ARG A 250 1.91 6.85 -14.19
N ASP A 251 2.20 7.88 -15.00
CA ASP A 251 1.23 8.47 -15.94
C ASP A 251 0.52 7.43 -16.82
N ARG A 252 1.29 6.50 -17.41
CA ARG A 252 0.80 5.43 -18.29
C ARG A 252 0.32 4.19 -17.54
N ARG A 253 0.39 4.21 -16.21
CA ARG A 253 -0.05 3.15 -15.31
C ARG A 253 -1.40 3.46 -14.67
N GLN A 254 -1.86 4.71 -14.76
CA GLN A 254 -3.19 5.13 -14.34
C GLN A 254 -4.23 4.64 -15.36
N MET A 255 -5.33 4.05 -14.89
CA MET A 255 -6.36 3.46 -15.75
C MET A 255 -6.94 4.48 -16.74
N HIS A 256 -7.17 5.72 -16.29
CA HIS A 256 -7.71 6.79 -17.12
C HIS A 256 -6.70 7.35 -18.14
N ASN A 257 -5.39 7.08 -18.00
CA ASN A 257 -4.31 7.55 -18.89
C ASN A 257 -4.33 9.06 -19.23
N TYR A 258 -4.97 9.86 -18.35
CA TYR A 258 -5.34 11.25 -18.61
C TYR A 258 -6.07 11.50 -19.94
N ALA A 259 -6.85 10.51 -20.40
CA ALA A 259 -7.47 10.51 -21.72
C ALA A 259 -9.00 10.52 -21.68
N VAL A 260 -9.60 10.07 -20.57
CA VAL A 260 -11.04 9.85 -20.46
C VAL A 260 -11.61 10.44 -19.17
N GLY A 261 -12.91 10.70 -19.17
CA GLY A 261 -13.61 11.25 -18.00
C GLY A 261 -13.13 12.64 -17.60
N GLU A 262 -13.27 12.98 -16.32
CA GLU A 262 -12.79 14.23 -15.72
C GLU A 262 -11.25 14.30 -15.69
N PHE A 263 -10.54 13.18 -15.91
CA PHE A 263 -9.08 13.16 -16.07
C PHE A 263 -8.63 13.41 -17.52
N GLY A 264 -9.54 13.34 -18.50
CA GLY A 264 -9.27 13.59 -19.92
C GLY A 264 -9.24 15.08 -20.27
N PRO A 265 -8.76 15.47 -21.47
CA PRO A 265 -8.72 16.86 -21.89
C PRO A 265 -10.07 17.58 -21.72
N GLY A 266 -10.08 18.72 -21.03
CA GLY A 266 -11.30 19.49 -20.72
C GLY A 266 -12.07 19.03 -19.47
N GLY A 267 -11.65 17.93 -18.84
CA GLY A 267 -12.14 17.47 -17.54
C GLY A 267 -11.56 18.25 -16.36
N LEU A 268 -12.24 18.17 -15.21
CA LEU A 268 -11.87 18.92 -14.00
C LEU A 268 -10.47 18.59 -13.44
N TYR A 269 -9.98 17.37 -13.64
CA TYR A 269 -8.76 16.85 -13.01
C TYR A 269 -7.63 16.58 -14.01
N ASN A 270 -7.83 16.96 -15.28
CA ASN A 270 -6.75 16.86 -16.27
C ASN A 270 -5.61 17.82 -15.93
N GLN A 271 -5.93 19.03 -15.45
CA GLN A 271 -4.94 19.88 -14.80
C GLN A 271 -4.64 19.29 -13.42
N THR A 272 -3.45 18.72 -13.25
CA THR A 272 -3.02 18.03 -12.03
C THR A 272 -2.38 18.97 -11.01
N SER A 273 -1.92 20.15 -11.43
CA SER A 273 -1.32 21.17 -10.57
C SER A 273 -1.60 22.57 -11.12
N ASP A 274 -1.81 23.53 -10.21
CA ASP A 274 -1.96 24.97 -10.54
C ASP A 274 -0.60 25.71 -10.58
N ALA A 275 0.37 25.24 -9.79
CA ALA A 275 1.64 25.92 -9.60
C ALA A 275 2.79 24.91 -9.39
N PRO A 276 3.57 24.58 -10.43
CA PRO A 276 3.38 25.02 -11.82
C PRO A 276 2.10 24.44 -12.43
N VAL A 277 1.57 25.10 -13.48
CA VAL A 277 0.44 24.57 -14.26
C VAL A 277 0.90 23.31 -14.98
N ILE A 278 0.34 22.16 -14.60
CA ILE A 278 0.62 20.85 -15.20
C ILE A 278 -0.70 20.20 -15.58
N ALA A 279 -0.77 19.66 -16.79
CA ALA A 279 -1.95 18.97 -17.29
C ALA A 279 -1.62 17.66 -18.00
N GLY A 280 -2.45 16.65 -17.80
CA GLY A 280 -2.34 15.34 -18.44
C GLY A 280 -1.15 14.48 -17.99
N THR A 281 -0.56 14.81 -16.84
CA THR A 281 0.63 14.15 -16.28
C THR A 281 0.83 14.57 -14.83
N THR A 282 1.54 13.79 -14.03
CA THR A 282 2.09 14.22 -12.73
C THR A 282 3.55 14.69 -12.83
N LYS A 283 4.16 14.59 -14.02
CA LYS A 283 5.55 14.97 -14.26
C LYS A 283 5.76 16.45 -13.96
N GLY A 284 6.74 16.75 -13.12
CA GLY A 284 7.09 18.11 -12.72
C GLY A 284 6.46 18.55 -11.39
N ILE A 285 5.67 17.70 -10.74
CA ILE A 285 5.15 17.98 -9.39
C ILE A 285 6.27 17.72 -8.37
N ASP A 286 6.59 18.75 -7.59
CA ASP A 286 7.54 18.70 -6.49
C ASP A 286 6.91 18.17 -5.19
N THR A 287 7.72 17.53 -4.35
CA THR A 287 7.35 17.12 -3.00
C THR A 287 7.43 18.30 -2.02
N ARG A 288 6.39 19.13 -2.03
CA ARG A 288 6.18 20.24 -1.07
C ARG A 288 4.70 20.30 -0.68
N PHE A 289 4.40 20.77 0.53
CA PHE A 289 3.01 20.79 1.04
C PHE A 289 2.16 21.95 0.47
N HIS A 290 2.79 22.96 -0.12
CA HIS A 290 2.16 24.08 -0.82
C HIS A 290 3.18 24.70 -1.80
N PRO A 291 2.78 25.32 -2.92
CA PRO A 291 3.70 25.95 -3.88
C PRO A 291 4.71 26.94 -3.25
N ASN A 292 4.24 27.76 -2.30
CA ASN A 292 5.07 28.72 -1.54
C ASN A 292 5.98 28.08 -0.48
N PHE A 293 5.81 26.79 -0.18
CA PHE A 293 6.67 26.13 0.80
C PHE A 293 7.99 25.66 0.17
N PRO A 294 9.04 25.52 0.98
CA PRO A 294 10.26 24.83 0.57
C PRO A 294 10.00 23.38 0.12
N ILE A 295 10.81 22.92 -0.84
CA ILE A 295 10.86 21.50 -1.23
C ILE A 295 11.32 20.68 -0.02
N GLN A 296 10.68 19.52 0.19
CA GLN A 296 11.09 18.59 1.24
C GLN A 296 12.42 17.92 0.90
N ASN A 297 13.31 17.84 1.89
CA ASN A 297 14.55 17.10 1.84
C ASN A 297 14.25 15.60 1.79
N HIS A 298 15.04 14.85 1.03
CA HIS A 298 14.91 13.39 0.92
C HIS A 298 15.02 12.65 2.26
N LYS A 299 15.61 13.26 3.29
CA LYS A 299 15.67 12.73 4.66
C LYS A 299 14.46 13.11 5.52
N ALA A 300 13.77 14.20 5.20
CA ALA A 300 12.62 14.71 5.95
C ALA A 300 11.35 13.91 5.64
N LEU A 301 11.07 13.71 4.34
CA LEU A 301 9.85 13.09 3.83
C LEU A 301 10.19 11.82 3.04
N TRP A 302 9.56 10.72 3.39
CA TRP A 302 9.71 9.41 2.74
C TRP A 302 8.34 8.93 2.27
N THR A 303 8.11 8.91 0.96
CA THR A 303 6.84 8.43 0.38
C THR A 303 7.06 7.24 -0.55
N PHE A 304 5.97 6.59 -0.93
CA PHE A 304 5.99 5.63 -2.02
C PHE A 304 6.40 6.31 -3.33
N ASP A 305 7.40 5.73 -3.99
CA ASP A 305 8.19 6.26 -5.10
C ASP A 305 8.90 7.59 -4.81
N GLY A 306 8.90 8.09 -3.57
CA GLY A 306 9.51 9.36 -3.17
C GLY A 306 8.85 10.59 -3.80
N THR A 307 7.63 10.48 -4.32
CA THR A 307 6.98 11.52 -5.14
C THR A 307 5.59 11.87 -4.64
N PHE A 308 5.11 13.04 -5.07
CA PHE A 308 3.70 13.42 -5.05
C PHE A 308 3.10 13.34 -6.46
N PRO A 309 1.78 13.07 -6.63
CA PRO A 309 0.77 12.86 -5.58
C PRO A 309 0.98 11.61 -4.72
N PRO A 310 0.26 11.49 -3.58
CA PRO A 310 0.20 10.25 -2.80
C PRO A 310 -0.34 9.10 -3.65
N LYS A 311 0.08 7.86 -3.35
CA LYS A 311 -0.21 6.72 -4.23
C LYS A 311 -1.50 6.02 -3.86
N LEU A 312 -2.22 5.55 -4.87
CA LEU A 312 -3.43 4.74 -4.75
C LEU A 312 -3.19 3.37 -5.37
N LEU A 313 -3.62 2.32 -4.68
CA LEU A 313 -3.78 1.01 -5.28
C LEU A 313 -5.26 0.75 -5.56
N MET A 314 -5.58 0.33 -6.79
CA MET A 314 -6.92 -0.11 -7.14
C MET A 314 -6.91 -1.62 -7.33
N VAL A 315 -7.78 -2.33 -6.63
CA VAL A 315 -7.90 -3.79 -6.71
C VAL A 315 -9.35 -4.21 -6.90
N ARG A 316 -9.53 -5.48 -7.23
CA ARG A 316 -10.83 -6.10 -7.43
C ARG A 316 -10.91 -7.39 -6.64
N TYR A 317 -12.03 -7.59 -5.95
CA TYR A 317 -12.29 -8.86 -5.28
C TYR A 317 -12.15 -10.05 -6.23
N GLY A 318 -11.49 -11.11 -5.79
CA GLY A 318 -11.23 -12.31 -6.57
C GLY A 318 -9.90 -12.33 -7.31
N GLN A 319 -9.17 -11.21 -7.38
CA GLN A 319 -7.90 -11.10 -8.09
C GLN A 319 -6.72 -10.94 -7.11
N PRO A 320 -6.01 -12.02 -6.75
CA PRO A 320 -4.81 -11.94 -5.91
C PRO A 320 -3.73 -11.04 -6.53
N VAL A 321 -3.13 -10.21 -5.69
CA VAL A 321 -2.11 -9.22 -6.05
C VAL A 321 -0.80 -9.53 -5.34
N LEU A 322 0.32 -9.37 -6.04
CA LEU A 322 1.65 -9.33 -5.42
C LEU A 322 2.27 -7.93 -5.52
N MET A 323 2.60 -7.37 -4.37
CA MET A 323 3.35 -6.13 -4.25
C MET A 323 4.81 -6.46 -3.97
N ARG A 324 5.72 -5.98 -4.81
CA ARG A 324 7.16 -5.94 -4.47
C ARG A 324 7.54 -4.56 -3.96
N HIS A 325 7.87 -4.47 -2.68
CA HIS A 325 8.27 -3.22 -2.03
C HIS A 325 9.78 -3.15 -1.89
N TYR A 326 10.45 -2.25 -2.63
CA TYR A 326 11.89 -2.00 -2.51
C TYR A 326 12.20 -0.93 -1.48
N ASN A 327 13.28 -1.10 -0.72
CA ASN A 327 13.75 -0.10 0.23
C ASN A 327 14.90 0.72 -0.37
N ALA A 328 14.59 1.95 -0.80
CA ALA A 328 15.56 2.90 -1.37
C ALA A 328 15.97 4.00 -0.36
N LEU A 329 15.75 3.79 0.93
CA LEU A 329 16.12 4.75 1.98
C LEU A 329 17.64 4.71 2.28
N PRO A 330 18.20 5.75 2.92
CA PRO A 330 19.63 5.79 3.26
C PRO A 330 20.10 4.60 4.11
N ILE A 331 21.36 4.21 3.93
CA ILE A 331 22.02 3.14 4.71
C ILE A 331 22.29 3.58 6.16
N ASP A 332 22.62 4.85 6.38
CA ASP A 332 22.83 5.41 7.71
C ASP A 332 21.47 5.59 8.42
N PRO A 333 21.20 4.89 9.55
CA PRO A 333 19.93 5.00 10.26
C PRO A 333 19.67 6.39 10.86
N SER A 334 20.69 7.25 10.97
CA SER A 334 20.54 8.64 11.43
C SER A 334 20.20 9.62 10.30
N ALA A 335 20.28 9.21 9.03
CA ALA A 335 20.02 10.06 7.88
C ALA A 335 18.53 10.27 7.60
N ASN A 336 17.82 10.84 8.58
CA ASN A 336 16.36 10.89 8.64
C ASN A 336 15.83 12.22 9.21
N MET A 337 16.69 13.22 9.39
CA MET A 337 16.35 14.50 10.03
C MET A 337 15.74 14.35 11.45
N GLY A 338 16.15 13.29 12.15
CA GLY A 338 15.94 13.11 13.59
C GLY A 338 14.70 12.35 14.03
N PHE A 339 13.99 11.71 13.11
CA PHE A 339 12.90 10.78 13.42
C PHE A 339 12.72 9.77 12.27
N GLY A 340 11.99 8.70 12.52
CA GLY A 340 11.77 7.60 11.56
C GLY A 340 12.97 6.66 11.47
N LEU A 341 12.76 5.48 10.90
CA LEU A 341 13.84 4.50 10.70
C LEU A 341 13.78 3.93 9.28
N HIS A 342 14.95 3.71 8.71
CA HIS A 342 15.13 3.22 7.34
C HIS A 342 14.76 1.74 7.12
N THR A 343 14.32 1.02 8.16
CA THR A 343 13.79 -0.35 8.05
C THR A 343 12.28 -0.30 7.99
N LEU A 344 11.68 -1.17 7.17
CA LEU A 344 10.28 -1.06 6.80
C LEU A 344 9.54 -2.36 7.04
N SER A 345 8.27 -2.27 7.41
CA SER A 345 7.32 -3.39 7.35
C SER A 345 5.98 -2.82 6.88
N THR A 346 5.41 -3.31 5.78
CA THR A 346 4.16 -2.76 5.24
C THR A 346 2.97 -3.59 5.69
N HIS A 347 2.04 -2.96 6.41
CA HIS A 347 0.76 -3.54 6.80
C HIS A 347 -0.34 -3.05 5.85
N GLU A 348 -1.08 -4.00 5.28
CA GLU A 348 -2.30 -3.72 4.54
C GLU A 348 -3.48 -3.78 5.50
N HIS A 349 -3.97 -2.60 5.85
CA HIS A 349 -4.84 -2.43 6.99
C HIS A 349 -6.26 -2.89 6.68
N ASN A 350 -6.79 -3.73 7.57
CA ASN A 350 -8.08 -4.41 7.52
C ASN A 350 -8.17 -5.60 6.54
N GLY A 351 -7.21 -5.79 5.63
CA GLY A 351 -7.34 -6.88 4.68
C GLY A 351 -7.10 -8.26 5.30
N HIS A 352 -7.82 -9.23 4.75
CA HIS A 352 -7.69 -10.65 5.13
C HIS A 352 -6.44 -11.25 4.49
N SER A 353 -5.29 -10.86 5.04
CA SER A 353 -3.97 -11.21 4.54
C SER A 353 -3.31 -12.28 5.43
N PRO A 354 -2.59 -13.26 4.86
CA PRO A 354 -1.80 -14.19 5.65
C PRO A 354 -0.70 -13.50 6.44
N ALA A 355 -0.32 -14.07 7.57
CA ALA A 355 0.60 -13.46 8.53
C ALA A 355 1.92 -12.97 7.92
N GLU A 356 2.49 -13.69 6.94
CA GLU A 356 3.73 -13.30 6.27
C GLU A 356 3.58 -12.11 5.33
N SER A 357 2.36 -11.75 4.93
CA SER A 357 2.04 -10.59 4.08
C SER A 357 1.20 -9.53 4.80
N ASP A 358 0.93 -9.74 6.09
CA ASP A 358 0.12 -8.84 6.92
C ASP A 358 0.93 -7.63 7.43
N GLY A 359 2.26 -7.66 7.37
CA GLY A 359 3.09 -6.57 7.88
C GLY A 359 3.42 -6.68 9.36
N PHE A 360 3.68 -7.90 9.84
CA PHE A 360 4.16 -8.13 11.20
C PHE A 360 5.32 -7.19 11.55
N SER A 361 5.25 -6.54 12.72
CA SER A 361 6.13 -5.42 13.05
C SER A 361 7.61 -5.78 13.17
N ASN A 362 7.91 -7.05 13.45
CA ASN A 362 9.28 -7.57 13.51
C ASN A 362 9.76 -8.25 12.22
N ALA A 363 8.91 -8.36 11.19
CA ALA A 363 9.29 -8.86 9.86
C ALA A 363 9.69 -7.69 8.95
N PHE A 364 10.64 -6.87 9.40
CA PHE A 364 11.09 -5.69 8.66
C PHE A 364 12.28 -5.98 7.74
N PHE A 365 12.44 -5.17 6.69
CA PHE A 365 13.51 -5.28 5.71
C PHE A 365 14.36 -4.01 5.60
N PHE A 366 15.62 -4.19 5.22
CA PHE A 366 16.67 -3.17 5.25
C PHE A 366 16.87 -2.47 3.90
N PRO A 367 17.56 -1.31 3.88
CA PRO A 367 17.96 -0.66 2.63
C PRO A 367 18.65 -1.62 1.65
N GLY A 368 18.32 -1.50 0.37
CA GLY A 368 18.82 -2.39 -0.68
C GLY A 368 18.01 -3.68 -0.88
N GLN A 369 17.15 -4.05 0.09
CA GLN A 369 16.29 -5.23 -0.04
C GLN A 369 14.93 -4.88 -0.67
N TYR A 370 14.21 -5.92 -1.08
CA TYR A 370 12.77 -5.86 -1.32
C TYR A 370 12.01 -6.82 -0.41
N TYR A 371 10.69 -6.65 -0.30
CA TYR A 371 9.78 -7.62 0.32
C TYR A 371 8.61 -7.86 -0.62
N ASP A 372 8.25 -9.13 -0.82
CA ASP A 372 7.06 -9.52 -1.59
C ASP A 372 5.88 -9.73 -0.64
N TYR A 373 4.86 -8.87 -0.75
CA TYR A 373 3.59 -8.98 -0.05
C TYR A 373 2.57 -9.56 -1.00
N ARG A 374 1.94 -10.68 -0.62
CA ARG A 374 0.91 -11.35 -1.43
C ARG A 374 -0.44 -11.19 -0.75
N TRP A 375 -1.31 -10.41 -1.38
CA TRP A 375 -2.66 -10.17 -0.89
C TRP A 375 -3.65 -10.98 -1.74
N PRO A 376 -4.48 -11.84 -1.13
CA PRO A 376 -5.36 -12.73 -1.90
C PRO A 376 -6.59 -11.99 -2.45
N ILE A 377 -6.96 -10.86 -1.84
CA ILE A 377 -8.09 -9.99 -2.23
C ILE A 377 -9.37 -10.81 -2.40
N GLN A 378 -9.75 -11.58 -1.38
CA GLN A 378 -10.96 -12.41 -1.40
C GLN A 378 -12.00 -11.85 -0.42
N LEU A 379 -13.28 -12.12 -0.71
CA LEU A 379 -14.36 -11.86 0.24
C LEU A 379 -14.19 -12.77 1.46
N ALA A 380 -14.51 -12.27 2.65
CA ALA A 380 -14.55 -13.10 3.85
C ALA A 380 -15.60 -14.22 3.69
N GLY A 381 -15.48 -15.28 4.49
CA GLY A 381 -16.32 -16.48 4.32
C GLY A 381 -16.01 -17.28 3.04
N TYR A 382 -14.90 -17.02 2.35
CA TYR A 382 -14.48 -17.73 1.12
C TYR A 382 -14.57 -19.27 1.21
N ASP A 383 -14.24 -19.84 2.36
CA ASP A 383 -14.25 -21.29 2.62
C ASP A 383 -15.59 -21.82 3.19
N THR A 384 -16.55 -20.96 3.53
CA THR A 384 -17.77 -21.34 4.27
C THR A 384 -19.07 -20.87 3.63
N ILE A 385 -19.07 -19.75 2.91
CA ILE A 385 -20.25 -19.09 2.33
C ILE A 385 -20.05 -18.94 0.82
N ASN A 386 -21.11 -19.26 0.06
CA ASN A 386 -21.10 -19.16 -1.41
C ASN A 386 -19.88 -19.87 -2.04
N THR A 387 -19.52 -21.06 -1.53
CA THR A 387 -18.33 -21.82 -1.98
C THR A 387 -18.45 -22.32 -3.42
N SER A 388 -19.66 -22.35 -3.98
CA SER A 388 -19.92 -22.67 -5.39
C SER A 388 -19.93 -21.45 -6.33
N ALA A 389 -19.66 -20.24 -5.81
CA ALA A 389 -19.62 -18.98 -6.58
C ALA A 389 -20.87 -18.71 -7.43
N GLN A 390 -22.06 -18.82 -6.84
CA GLN A 390 -23.33 -18.67 -7.55
C GLN A 390 -24.05 -17.34 -7.28
N ASP A 391 -23.79 -16.71 -6.14
CA ASP A 391 -24.39 -15.41 -5.80
C ASP A 391 -23.81 -14.30 -6.69
N PRO A 392 -24.62 -13.60 -7.50
CA PRO A 392 -24.14 -12.56 -8.39
C PRO A 392 -23.58 -11.32 -7.66
N ARG A 393 -23.90 -11.13 -6.37
CA ARG A 393 -23.37 -10.03 -5.54
C ARG A 393 -21.92 -10.26 -5.10
N ALA A 394 -21.51 -11.52 -5.01
CA ALA A 394 -20.12 -11.91 -4.78
C ALA A 394 -19.44 -12.14 -6.14
N ALA A 395 -18.98 -11.06 -6.77
CA ALA A 395 -18.36 -11.13 -8.09
C ALA A 395 -17.26 -10.08 -8.31
N PHE A 396 -16.27 -10.47 -9.11
CA PHE A 396 -15.21 -9.62 -9.65
C PHE A 396 -15.76 -8.74 -10.77
N PRO A 397 -15.60 -7.40 -10.73
CA PRO A 397 -15.95 -6.53 -11.84
C PRO A 397 -14.94 -6.68 -12.98
N CYS A 398 -15.42 -6.90 -14.21
CA CYS A 398 -14.56 -7.19 -15.36
C CYS A 398 -14.91 -6.36 -16.59
N ALA A 399 -13.91 -6.16 -17.44
CA ALA A 399 -14.09 -5.64 -18.79
C ALA A 399 -14.40 -6.79 -19.79
N PRO A 400 -15.09 -6.51 -20.91
CA PRO A 400 -15.33 -7.51 -21.95
C PRO A 400 -14.04 -8.21 -22.39
N GLY A 401 -14.06 -9.54 -22.42
CA GLY A 401 -12.91 -10.37 -22.81
C GLY A 401 -11.90 -10.67 -21.68
N GLU A 402 -12.03 -10.04 -20.51
CA GLU A 402 -11.21 -10.43 -19.36
C GLU A 402 -11.58 -11.83 -18.85
N THR A 403 -10.59 -12.50 -18.26
CA THR A 403 -10.76 -13.79 -17.61
C THR A 403 -10.20 -13.77 -16.20
N LEU A 404 -10.79 -14.54 -15.30
CA LEU A 404 -10.34 -14.73 -13.92
C LEU A 404 -10.33 -16.23 -13.60
N PHE A 405 -9.27 -16.73 -12.97
CA PHE A 405 -9.31 -18.08 -12.40
C PHE A 405 -10.19 -18.08 -11.15
N VAL A 406 -11.19 -18.96 -11.10
CA VAL A 406 -12.09 -19.09 -9.95
C VAL A 406 -12.07 -20.53 -9.45
N ASN A 407 -11.77 -20.72 -8.16
CA ASN A 407 -11.78 -22.02 -7.50
C ASN A 407 -13.18 -22.40 -6.99
N ASP A 408 -14.17 -22.45 -7.89
CA ASP A 408 -15.56 -22.83 -7.61
C ASP A 408 -15.79 -24.36 -7.72
N ALA A 409 -17.03 -24.81 -7.89
CA ALA A 409 -17.35 -26.24 -8.09
C ALA A 409 -16.76 -26.84 -9.39
N THR A 410 -16.30 -26.00 -10.31
CA THR A 410 -15.66 -26.34 -11.59
C THR A 410 -14.42 -25.46 -11.80
N PRO A 411 -13.33 -25.66 -11.04
CA PRO A 411 -12.19 -24.75 -11.01
C PRO A 411 -11.63 -24.48 -12.41
N GLY A 412 -11.37 -23.21 -12.73
CA GLY A 412 -10.84 -22.83 -14.04
C GLY A 412 -10.99 -21.36 -14.37
N LEU A 413 -10.51 -20.98 -15.56
CA LEU A 413 -10.70 -19.63 -16.09
C LEU A 413 -12.18 -19.41 -16.45
N LYS A 414 -12.75 -18.37 -15.87
CA LYS A 414 -14.08 -17.86 -16.20
C LYS A 414 -13.91 -16.62 -17.05
N THR A 415 -14.76 -16.47 -18.07
CA THR A 415 -14.75 -15.28 -18.93
C THR A 415 -15.78 -14.28 -18.41
N CYS A 416 -15.45 -13.01 -18.56
CA CYS A 416 -16.34 -11.91 -18.23
C CYS A 416 -17.72 -12.08 -18.87
N ASN A 417 -18.78 -12.02 -18.06
CA ASN A 417 -20.16 -12.09 -18.52
C ASN A 417 -20.94 -10.92 -17.93
N ASN A 418 -21.49 -10.04 -18.77
CA ASN A 418 -22.19 -8.82 -18.34
C ASN A 418 -21.40 -7.96 -17.33
N GLY A 419 -20.09 -7.87 -17.53
CA GLY A 419 -19.20 -7.03 -16.73
C GLY A 419 -18.89 -7.59 -15.33
N SER A 420 -19.23 -8.84 -15.03
CA SER A 420 -18.76 -9.51 -13.82
C SER A 420 -18.35 -10.98 -14.02
N ILE A 421 -17.56 -11.49 -13.08
CA ILE A 421 -17.23 -12.91 -12.93
C ILE A 421 -17.55 -13.30 -11.48
N LYS A 422 -18.44 -14.27 -11.28
CA LYS A 422 -18.81 -14.71 -9.93
C LYS A 422 -17.63 -15.34 -9.20
N ILE A 423 -17.51 -15.03 -7.92
CA ILE A 423 -16.46 -15.53 -7.02
C ILE A 423 -17.09 -16.09 -5.74
N ARG A 424 -16.26 -16.70 -4.91
CA ARG A 424 -16.65 -17.25 -3.60
C ARG A 424 -16.65 -16.17 -2.52
N GLY A 425 -17.28 -16.49 -1.39
CA GLY A 425 -17.31 -15.66 -0.19
C GLY A 425 -18.61 -14.89 0.00
N ASP A 426 -18.72 -14.24 1.16
CA ASP A 426 -19.88 -13.49 1.58
C ASP A 426 -19.84 -12.06 1.05
N TRP A 427 -20.82 -11.71 0.22
CA TRP A 427 -20.93 -10.35 -0.34
C TRP A 427 -21.26 -9.31 0.75
N ARG A 428 -21.77 -9.70 1.90
CA ARG A 428 -22.03 -8.79 3.03
C ARG A 428 -20.74 -8.26 3.66
N GLU A 429 -19.63 -8.96 3.41
CA GLU A 429 -18.28 -8.59 3.84
C GLU A 429 -17.51 -7.86 2.71
N THR A 430 -18.25 -7.13 1.87
CA THR A 430 -17.66 -6.30 0.80
C THR A 430 -17.15 -5.00 1.41
N MET A 431 -15.85 -4.95 1.59
CA MET A 431 -15.10 -3.78 2.05
C MET A 431 -14.78 -2.88 0.84
N SER A 432 -14.58 -1.57 1.07
CA SER A 432 -14.41 -0.63 -0.04
C SER A 432 -13.15 0.22 0.04
N THR A 433 -12.89 0.87 1.18
CA THR A 433 -11.73 1.75 1.36
C THR A 433 -10.73 1.15 2.34
N HIS A 434 -9.56 0.85 1.81
CA HIS A 434 -8.39 0.34 2.51
C HIS A 434 -7.26 1.35 2.48
N TRP A 435 -6.21 1.04 3.22
CA TRP A 435 -4.95 1.74 3.17
C TRP A 435 -3.83 0.79 3.60
N PHE A 436 -2.60 1.08 3.20
CA PHE A 436 -1.44 0.36 3.70
C PHE A 436 -0.32 1.32 4.05
N HIS A 437 0.44 0.94 5.06
CA HIS A 437 1.33 1.86 5.76
C HIS A 437 2.47 1.11 6.46
N ASP A 438 3.48 1.85 6.94
CA ASP A 438 4.53 1.24 7.75
C ASP A 438 3.98 0.68 9.07
N HIS A 439 4.54 -0.41 9.52
CA HIS A 439 4.20 -1.09 10.77
C HIS A 439 5.47 -1.56 11.51
N MET A 440 6.62 -0.93 11.24
CA MET A 440 7.90 -1.34 11.82
C MET A 440 7.93 -1.10 13.33
N LEU A 441 8.38 -2.12 14.08
CA LEU A 441 8.43 -2.09 15.55
C LEU A 441 9.10 -0.81 16.08
N ASP A 442 8.45 -0.12 17.02
CA ASP A 442 8.89 1.14 17.65
C ASP A 442 8.89 2.39 16.74
N PHE A 443 8.78 2.25 15.41
CA PHE A 443 8.89 3.37 14.47
C PHE A 443 7.67 3.59 13.57
N THR A 444 6.62 2.76 13.66
CA THR A 444 5.35 2.92 12.92
C THR A 444 4.88 4.37 12.86
N ALA A 445 4.66 5.00 14.01
CA ALA A 445 4.18 6.39 14.10
C ALA A 445 5.05 7.36 13.29
N GLN A 446 6.38 7.22 13.42
CA GLN A 446 7.34 8.11 12.79
C GLN A 446 7.40 7.88 11.28
N ASN A 447 7.41 6.62 10.82
CA ASN A 447 7.49 6.27 9.41
C ASN A 447 6.19 6.58 8.65
N VAL A 448 5.03 6.33 9.26
CA VAL A 448 3.72 6.78 8.74
C VAL A 448 3.71 8.31 8.65
N TYR A 449 4.17 8.99 9.71
CA TYR A 449 4.24 10.45 9.71
C TYR A 449 5.13 11.02 8.60
N LYS A 450 6.22 10.32 8.24
CA LYS A 450 7.12 10.68 7.13
C LYS A 450 6.54 10.53 5.73
N GLY A 451 5.47 9.76 5.55
CA GLY A 451 4.89 9.53 4.23
C GLY A 451 4.69 8.09 3.80
N ASN A 452 5.03 7.10 4.64
CA ASN A 452 4.73 5.69 4.35
C ASN A 452 3.26 5.40 4.67
N ALA A 453 2.38 5.94 3.82
CA ALA A 453 0.93 5.74 3.87
C ALA A 453 0.35 5.87 2.45
N VAL A 454 -0.53 4.95 2.10
CA VAL A 454 -1.18 4.80 0.80
C VAL A 454 -2.63 4.46 1.00
N MET A 455 -3.52 5.00 0.17
CA MET A 455 -4.91 4.52 0.11
C MET A 455 -5.06 3.40 -0.92
N MET A 456 -6.05 2.55 -0.71
CA MET A 456 -6.33 1.40 -1.56
C MET A 456 -7.85 1.24 -1.73
N ASN A 457 -8.33 1.20 -2.97
CA ASN A 457 -9.75 1.04 -3.28
C ASN A 457 -10.03 -0.39 -3.73
N TYR A 458 -11.02 -1.02 -3.11
CA TYR A 458 -11.53 -2.34 -3.47
C TYR A 458 -12.80 -2.17 -4.29
N TYR A 459 -12.81 -2.78 -5.48
CA TYR A 459 -13.98 -2.84 -6.35
C TYR A 459 -14.58 -4.25 -6.36
N SER A 460 -15.90 -4.31 -6.41
CA SER A 460 -16.71 -5.53 -6.37
C SER A 460 -17.84 -5.44 -7.41
N ALA A 461 -18.73 -6.42 -7.44
CA ALA A 461 -19.95 -6.29 -8.23
C ALA A 461 -20.96 -5.29 -7.64
N LEU A 462 -20.94 -5.07 -6.32
CA LEU A 462 -21.76 -4.06 -5.64
C LEU A 462 -21.21 -2.66 -5.89
N ASP A 463 -19.89 -2.51 -5.84
CA ASP A 463 -19.17 -1.25 -6.12
C ASP A 463 -18.26 -1.46 -7.32
N ARG A 464 -18.82 -1.35 -8.53
CA ARG A 464 -18.03 -1.50 -9.76
C ARG A 464 -17.11 -0.31 -10.02
N GLY A 465 -17.34 0.83 -9.38
CA GLY A 465 -16.79 2.11 -9.84
C GLY A 465 -17.25 2.44 -11.27
N ASN A 466 -18.51 2.14 -11.60
CA ASN A 466 -19.16 2.61 -12.82
C ASN A 466 -20.64 2.85 -12.54
N GLU A 467 -21.06 4.10 -12.55
CA GLU A 467 -22.43 4.50 -12.18
C GLU A 467 -23.48 4.29 -13.28
N ALA A 468 -23.06 3.96 -14.51
CA ALA A 468 -23.95 3.77 -15.65
C ALA A 468 -24.43 2.31 -15.81
N LEU A 469 -23.80 1.34 -15.16
CA LEU A 469 -24.17 -0.07 -15.26
C LEU A 469 -25.32 -0.41 -14.32
N GLU A 470 -26.48 -0.77 -14.88
CA GLU A 470 -27.68 -1.15 -14.14
C GLU A 470 -28.03 -2.61 -14.42
N ASP A 471 -27.64 -3.48 -13.50
CA ASP A 471 -27.79 -4.95 -13.60
C ASP A 471 -28.54 -5.56 -12.40
N GLY A 472 -29.03 -4.72 -11.48
CA GLY A 472 -29.66 -5.13 -10.23
C GLY A 472 -28.69 -5.54 -9.12
N VAL A 473 -27.37 -5.45 -9.34
CA VAL A 473 -26.33 -5.77 -8.35
C VAL A 473 -25.47 -4.56 -8.04
N ASN A 474 -25.02 -3.84 -9.06
CA ASN A 474 -24.22 -2.63 -8.92
C ASN A 474 -25.03 -1.51 -8.25
N LEU A 475 -24.51 -0.98 -7.14
CA LEU A 475 -25.14 0.10 -6.39
C LEU A 475 -25.04 1.46 -7.09
N ARG A 476 -24.23 1.55 -8.16
CA ARG A 476 -24.05 2.75 -8.99
C ARG A 476 -23.61 3.97 -8.17
N LEU A 477 -22.71 3.73 -7.22
CA LEU A 477 -22.13 4.79 -6.39
C LEU A 477 -21.44 5.84 -7.29
N PRO A 478 -21.47 7.14 -6.91
CA PRO A 478 -20.87 8.20 -7.71
C PRO A 478 -19.41 7.87 -8.04
N SER A 479 -19.10 7.77 -9.33
CA SER A 479 -17.78 7.33 -9.77
C SER A 479 -17.42 7.82 -11.17
N GLY A 480 -18.42 7.96 -12.06
CA GLY A 480 -18.22 8.15 -13.50
C GLY A 480 -18.46 6.87 -14.30
N SER A 481 -18.28 6.92 -15.61
CA SER A 481 -18.70 5.83 -16.52
C SER A 481 -17.79 5.62 -17.72
N ALA A 482 -16.64 6.30 -17.78
CA ALA A 482 -15.73 6.25 -18.91
C ALA A 482 -14.95 4.93 -19.02
N LEU A 483 -14.70 4.27 -17.89
CA LEU A 483 -14.03 2.98 -17.76
C LEU A 483 -15.04 1.88 -17.40
N PRO A 484 -14.78 0.60 -17.76
CA PRO A 484 -15.68 -0.50 -17.40
C PRO A 484 -15.82 -0.71 -15.89
N TRP A 485 -14.80 -0.35 -15.13
CA TRP A 485 -14.77 -0.36 -13.66
C TRP A 485 -13.76 0.68 -13.16
N GLY A 486 -13.82 1.02 -11.88
CA GLY A 486 -12.79 1.86 -11.24
C GLY A 486 -12.75 3.32 -11.70
N ASN A 487 -13.86 3.90 -12.17
CA ASN A 487 -13.92 5.33 -12.44
C ASN A 487 -13.75 6.14 -11.14
N ARG A 488 -13.11 7.30 -11.25
CA ARG A 488 -12.73 8.16 -10.13
C ARG A 488 -13.11 9.63 -10.34
N ASP A 489 -13.92 9.90 -11.36
CA ASP A 489 -14.41 11.22 -11.73
C ASP A 489 -15.17 11.87 -10.57
N TYR A 490 -15.92 11.06 -9.82
CA TYR A 490 -16.75 11.50 -8.70
C TYR A 490 -16.56 10.61 -7.46
N ASP A 491 -15.50 9.79 -7.43
CA ASP A 491 -15.08 8.96 -6.31
C ASP A 491 -13.68 9.40 -5.85
N VAL A 492 -13.63 10.20 -4.78
CA VAL A 492 -12.45 10.99 -4.39
C VAL A 492 -11.89 10.51 -3.05
N ASN A 493 -10.64 10.07 -3.07
CA ASN A 493 -9.87 9.71 -1.89
C ASN A 493 -9.33 10.96 -1.17
N LEU A 494 -9.61 11.07 0.13
CA LEU A 494 -9.19 12.14 1.02
C LEU A 494 -8.48 11.57 2.24
N MET A 495 -7.15 11.65 2.27
CA MET A 495 -6.37 11.32 3.46
C MET A 495 -6.09 12.57 4.28
N LEU A 496 -6.66 12.61 5.48
CA LEU A 496 -6.48 13.66 6.46
C LEU A 496 -5.30 13.33 7.36
N ALA A 497 -4.35 14.25 7.48
CA ALA A 497 -3.22 14.07 8.39
C ALA A 497 -2.79 15.40 8.98
N ASP A 498 -2.58 15.45 10.29
CA ASP A 498 -1.93 16.59 10.90
C ASP A 498 -0.41 16.53 10.77
N LYS A 499 0.20 17.67 10.45
CA LYS A 499 1.64 17.84 10.24
C LYS A 499 2.16 19.09 10.92
N ALA A 500 3.47 19.13 11.08
CA ALA A 500 4.25 20.23 11.60
C ALA A 500 5.60 20.25 10.89
N TRP A 501 6.26 21.39 10.88
CA TRP A 501 7.56 21.54 10.25
C TRP A 501 8.46 22.52 11.01
N ASP A 502 9.75 22.41 10.76
CA ASP A 502 10.76 23.28 11.34
C ASP A 502 10.75 24.69 10.70
N ALA A 503 11.66 25.56 11.16
CA ALA A 503 11.80 26.92 10.63
C ALA A 503 12.19 26.97 9.13
N ASN A 504 12.72 25.87 8.58
CA ASN A 504 13.08 25.72 7.16
C ASN A 504 11.98 25.04 6.35
N GLY A 505 10.80 24.81 6.94
CA GLY A 505 9.65 24.20 6.28
C GLY A 505 9.82 22.70 6.06
N GLN A 506 10.79 22.05 6.72
CA GLN A 506 11.01 20.61 6.62
C GLN A 506 10.17 19.88 7.64
N LEU A 507 9.56 18.76 7.24
CA LEU A 507 8.70 17.95 8.10
C LEU A 507 9.41 17.64 9.42
N TRP A 508 8.70 17.88 10.53
CA TRP A 508 9.22 17.72 11.88
C TRP A 508 8.30 16.88 12.74
N PHE A 509 8.88 16.03 13.58
CA PHE A 509 8.19 15.17 14.54
C PHE A 509 8.96 15.19 15.85
N ASN A 510 8.26 15.11 16.99
CA ASN A 510 8.90 14.95 18.28
C ASN A 510 8.95 13.47 18.71
N PRO A 511 10.09 12.76 18.55
CA PRO A 511 10.22 11.36 18.95
C PRO A 511 10.32 11.16 20.46
N PHE A 512 10.45 12.23 21.25
CA PHE A 512 10.60 12.15 22.71
C PHE A 512 9.27 12.29 23.45
N ASN A 513 8.17 12.60 22.75
CA ASN A 513 6.84 12.60 23.34
C ASN A 513 6.18 11.23 23.18
N THR A 514 5.94 10.56 24.31
CA THR A 514 5.30 9.24 24.37
C THR A 514 3.77 9.31 24.52
N ASP A 515 3.21 10.50 24.74
CA ASP A 515 1.76 10.68 24.97
C ASP A 515 0.97 10.96 23.68
N GLY A 516 1.66 10.93 22.52
CA GLY A 516 1.08 11.19 21.21
C GLY A 516 1.50 12.54 20.62
N PHE A 517 1.78 12.55 19.33
CA PHE A 517 2.24 13.73 18.61
C PHE A 517 1.07 14.37 17.84
N LEU A 518 0.84 15.66 18.07
CA LEU A 518 -0.12 16.46 17.32
C LEU A 518 0.64 17.51 16.50
N GLY A 519 0.40 17.53 15.19
CA GLY A 519 0.81 18.61 14.30
C GLY A 519 -0.16 19.79 14.38
N ASP A 520 0.32 20.99 14.08
CA ASP A 520 -0.48 22.23 14.10
C ASP A 520 -1.17 22.54 12.77
N GLN A 521 -0.86 21.78 11.72
CA GLN A 521 -1.33 22.03 10.37
C GLN A 521 -2.11 20.82 9.86
N LEU A 522 -3.35 21.02 9.43
CA LEU A 522 -4.16 19.96 8.84
C LEU A 522 -3.91 19.91 7.34
N LEU A 523 -3.54 18.73 6.85
CA LEU A 523 -3.30 18.48 5.44
C LEU A 523 -4.33 17.48 4.90
N VAL A 524 -4.64 17.63 3.62
CA VAL A 524 -5.43 16.68 2.83
C VAL A 524 -4.55 16.21 1.69
N ASN A 525 -4.37 14.90 1.54
CA ASN A 525 -3.49 14.29 0.53
C ASN A 525 -2.07 14.89 0.55
N TRP A 526 -1.56 15.16 1.76
CA TRP A 526 -0.27 15.83 2.00
C TRP A 526 -0.16 17.27 1.48
N GLN A 527 -1.27 17.97 1.27
CA GLN A 527 -1.26 19.40 0.95
C GLN A 527 -1.89 20.23 2.05
N TYR A 528 -1.30 21.40 2.31
CA TYR A 528 -1.88 22.40 3.18
C TYR A 528 -3.14 23.00 2.55
N GLN A 529 -4.29 22.73 3.18
CA GLN A 529 -5.60 23.32 2.89
C GLN A 529 -5.88 23.54 1.38
N PRO A 530 -5.91 22.47 0.56
CA PRO A 530 -6.16 22.59 -0.88
C PRO A 530 -7.64 22.82 -1.21
N ARG A 531 -7.93 23.20 -2.46
CA ARG A 531 -9.30 23.25 -3.02
C ARG A 531 -9.50 22.16 -4.08
N LEU A 532 -10.72 21.64 -4.20
CA LEU A 532 -11.12 20.73 -5.27
C LEU A 532 -12.20 21.38 -6.12
N ASN A 533 -11.99 21.45 -7.44
CA ASN A 533 -13.05 21.83 -8.37
C ASN A 533 -14.06 20.68 -8.48
N VAL A 534 -15.35 20.98 -8.36
CA VAL A 534 -16.43 19.99 -8.44
C VAL A 534 -17.52 20.41 -9.42
N ARG A 535 -18.24 19.43 -9.95
CA ARG A 535 -19.51 19.62 -10.68
C ARG A 535 -20.68 19.71 -9.69
N ALA A 536 -21.79 20.32 -10.09
CA ALA A 536 -23.03 20.30 -9.31
C ALA A 536 -23.77 18.96 -9.47
N ARG A 537 -23.34 17.94 -8.72
CA ARG A 537 -23.85 16.55 -8.74
C ARG A 537 -23.40 15.83 -7.48
N SER A 538 -23.82 14.57 -7.32
CA SER A 538 -23.35 13.73 -6.22
C SER A 538 -21.88 13.33 -6.35
N TYR A 539 -21.20 13.30 -5.21
CA TYR A 539 -19.82 12.83 -5.07
C TYR A 539 -19.74 11.78 -3.97
N ARG A 540 -18.85 10.82 -4.15
CA ARG A 540 -18.37 9.94 -3.09
C ARG A 540 -17.03 10.45 -2.58
N PHE A 541 -16.90 10.63 -1.27
CA PHE A 541 -15.63 10.92 -0.62
C PHE A 541 -15.21 9.74 0.25
N ARG A 542 -14.04 9.16 -0.04
CA ARG A 542 -13.39 8.10 0.73
C ARG A 542 -12.42 8.75 1.71
N ILE A 543 -12.83 8.93 2.95
CA ILE A 543 -12.08 9.69 3.94
C ILE A 543 -11.27 8.73 4.79
N LEU A 544 -9.98 9.02 5.01
CA LEU A 544 -9.09 8.30 5.91
C LEU A 544 -8.50 9.27 6.93
N ASN A 545 -8.53 8.91 8.21
CA ASN A 545 -7.69 9.54 9.21
C ASN A 545 -6.28 8.90 9.21
N GLY A 546 -5.36 9.52 8.47
CA GLY A 546 -3.93 9.16 8.39
C GLY A 546 -3.05 9.93 9.38
N SER A 547 -3.63 10.49 10.44
CA SER A 547 -2.87 11.16 11.52
C SER A 547 -2.22 10.15 12.46
N VAL A 548 -1.27 10.59 13.28
CA VAL A 548 -0.61 9.71 14.27
C VAL A 548 -1.34 9.68 15.61
N SER A 549 -1.90 10.82 16.04
CA SER A 549 -2.56 10.91 17.36
C SER A 549 -3.80 11.80 17.38
N ARG A 550 -4.19 12.39 16.24
CA ARG A 550 -5.34 13.30 16.15
C ARG A 550 -6.62 12.55 15.82
N TYR A 551 -7.67 12.80 16.61
CA TYR A 551 -9.04 12.40 16.29
C TYR A 551 -9.75 13.57 15.59
N PHE A 552 -10.70 13.26 14.73
CA PHE A 552 -11.49 14.27 14.02
C PHE A 552 -12.99 14.12 14.31
N ARG A 553 -13.70 15.25 14.42
CA ARG A 553 -15.12 15.31 14.06
C ARG A 553 -15.22 16.20 12.83
N ILE A 554 -15.77 15.66 11.75
CA ILE A 554 -15.76 16.30 10.44
C ILE A 554 -17.18 16.73 10.11
N ALA A 555 -17.34 17.97 9.66
CA ALA A 555 -18.59 18.47 9.12
C ALA A 555 -18.35 19.00 7.71
N LEU A 556 -19.32 18.82 6.84
CA LEU A 556 -19.36 19.54 5.57
C LEU A 556 -20.20 20.80 5.77
N VAL A 557 -19.68 21.93 5.32
CA VAL A 557 -20.34 23.23 5.46
C VAL A 557 -20.34 24.02 4.17
N ARG A 558 -21.38 24.82 3.99
CA ARG A 558 -21.46 25.89 3.01
C ARG A 558 -21.03 27.19 3.68
N GLU A 559 -20.14 27.92 3.02
CA GLU A 559 -19.79 29.29 3.39
C GLU A 559 -20.96 30.24 3.11
N VAL A 560 -21.25 31.10 4.08
CA VAL A 560 -22.30 32.12 4.04
C VAL A 560 -21.68 33.47 4.38
N VAL A 561 -21.89 34.48 3.53
CA VAL A 561 -21.43 35.84 3.80
C VAL A 561 -22.26 36.47 4.93
N GLY A 562 -21.59 37.08 5.90
CA GLY A 562 -22.20 37.70 7.08
C GLY A 562 -22.40 36.72 8.23
N THR A 563 -23.40 36.98 9.07
CA THR A 563 -23.71 36.19 10.29
C THR A 563 -24.98 35.34 10.15
N GLY A 564 -25.43 35.08 8.91
CA GLY A 564 -26.69 34.39 8.64
C GLY A 564 -26.61 32.85 8.65
N GLY A 565 -25.41 32.27 8.72
CA GLY A 565 -25.21 30.83 8.87
C GLY A 565 -25.45 30.33 10.29
N GLU A 566 -25.45 29.00 10.45
CA GLU A 566 -25.64 28.32 11.74
C GLU A 566 -24.47 28.54 12.72
N TYR A 567 -23.25 28.62 12.19
CA TYR A 567 -22.03 28.79 12.97
C TYR A 567 -21.25 30.04 12.53
N PRO A 568 -20.61 30.77 13.46
CA PRO A 568 -19.75 31.87 13.10
C PRO A 568 -18.48 31.34 12.39
N GLY A 569 -18.02 32.08 11.38
CA GLY A 569 -16.72 31.85 10.79
C GLY A 569 -15.57 32.37 11.67
N PRO A 570 -14.32 32.27 11.20
CA PRO A 570 -13.17 32.84 11.90
C PRO A 570 -13.42 34.31 12.28
N ALA A 571 -13.00 34.71 13.48
CA ALA A 571 -13.24 36.07 13.97
C ALA A 571 -12.70 37.13 12.99
N GLY A 572 -13.55 38.08 12.60
CA GLY A 572 -13.20 39.15 11.64
C GLY A 572 -13.26 38.75 10.16
N SER A 573 -13.59 37.50 9.82
CA SER A 573 -13.73 37.06 8.41
C SER A 573 -14.96 37.63 7.71
N GLY A 574 -16.00 38.01 8.47
CA GLY A 574 -17.30 38.35 7.89
C GLY A 574 -18.02 37.15 7.26
N LEU A 575 -17.66 35.92 7.66
CA LEU A 575 -18.25 34.67 7.19
C LEU A 575 -18.99 33.96 8.33
N SER A 576 -19.96 33.14 7.94
CA SER A 576 -20.64 32.13 8.75
C SER A 576 -20.80 30.86 7.93
N TYR A 577 -21.21 29.77 8.58
CA TYR A 577 -21.29 28.45 7.97
C TYR A 577 -22.64 27.80 8.23
N THR A 578 -23.19 27.15 7.21
CA THR A 578 -24.39 26.30 7.30
C THR A 578 -23.99 24.88 6.99
N ARG A 579 -24.47 23.93 7.76
CA ARG A 579 -24.17 22.51 7.57
C ARG A 579 -24.73 21.98 6.26
N VAL A 580 -24.04 21.01 5.65
CA VAL A 580 -24.47 20.32 4.43
C VAL A 580 -24.67 18.84 4.75
N PRO A 581 -25.92 18.34 4.68
CA PRO A 581 -26.22 16.93 4.87
C PRO A 581 -25.47 16.00 3.92
N PHE A 582 -25.27 14.75 4.36
CA PHE A 582 -24.66 13.68 3.57
C PHE A 582 -25.14 12.31 4.07
N HIS A 583 -24.77 11.25 3.35
CA HIS A 583 -25.05 9.86 3.72
C HIS A 583 -23.74 9.10 3.94
N LEU A 584 -23.60 8.41 5.06
CA LEU A 584 -22.51 7.45 5.28
C LEU A 584 -22.89 6.11 4.64
N ILE A 585 -22.03 5.58 3.79
CA ILE A 585 -22.32 4.38 2.99
C ILE A 585 -21.33 3.23 3.23
N ALA A 586 -20.16 3.50 3.79
CA ALA A 586 -19.18 2.50 4.14
C ALA A 586 -18.36 2.94 5.34
N ASN A 587 -17.88 1.97 6.11
CA ASN A 587 -16.90 2.17 7.18
C ASN A 587 -15.66 1.31 6.92
N ASP A 588 -14.81 1.15 7.94
CA ASP A 588 -13.62 0.29 7.86
C ASP A 588 -13.93 -1.07 7.27
N GLY A 589 -14.93 -1.73 7.87
CA GLY A 589 -15.33 -3.09 7.61
C GLY A 589 -15.97 -3.20 6.25
N ASN A 590 -17.12 -2.57 6.01
CA ASN A 590 -17.95 -2.95 4.86
C ASN A 590 -18.68 -1.76 4.24
N LEU A 591 -19.12 -1.93 2.99
CA LEU A 591 -20.31 -1.26 2.48
C LEU A 591 -21.47 -1.57 3.45
N MET A 592 -22.14 -0.52 3.92
CA MET A 592 -23.21 -0.67 4.90
C MET A 592 -24.44 -1.30 4.25
N GLU A 593 -25.18 -2.11 5.00
CA GLU A 593 -26.45 -2.71 4.55
C GLU A 593 -27.45 -1.62 4.13
N HIS A 594 -27.45 -0.50 4.85
CA HIS A 594 -28.19 0.71 4.53
C HIS A 594 -27.30 1.93 4.71
N ALA A 595 -27.50 2.94 3.87
CA ALA A 595 -26.88 4.23 4.07
C ALA A 595 -27.43 4.90 5.35
N VAL A 596 -26.55 5.51 6.14
CA VAL A 596 -26.95 6.25 7.34
C VAL A 596 -27.06 7.73 6.99
N PRO A 597 -28.26 8.34 7.09
CA PRO A 597 -28.45 9.74 6.74
C PRO A 597 -27.98 10.65 7.89
N PHE A 598 -27.06 11.56 7.57
CA PHE A 598 -26.63 12.66 8.45
C PHE A 598 -27.32 13.95 8.00
N ASP A 599 -28.65 13.91 7.88
CA ASP A 599 -29.51 15.02 7.41
C ASP A 599 -30.50 15.52 8.46
N GLY A 600 -30.42 14.99 9.69
CA GLY A 600 -31.29 15.31 10.80
C GLY A 600 -32.67 14.65 10.73
N SER A 601 -32.87 13.65 9.87
CA SER A 601 -34.09 12.85 9.80
C SER A 601 -34.14 11.68 10.80
N MET A 602 -33.01 11.33 11.42
CA MET A 602 -32.86 10.17 12.29
C MET A 602 -32.09 10.50 13.57
N ASP A 603 -32.51 9.92 14.68
CA ASP A 603 -31.82 9.96 15.97
C ASP A 603 -30.79 8.83 15.98
N LEU A 604 -29.52 9.18 15.74
CA LEU A 604 -28.46 8.18 15.51
C LEU A 604 -27.93 7.55 16.80
N ASP A 605 -28.18 8.14 17.97
CA ASP A 605 -27.77 7.62 19.29
C ASP A 605 -28.93 7.36 20.26
N ALA A 606 -30.17 7.51 19.78
CA ALA A 606 -31.41 7.23 20.52
C ALA A 606 -31.56 8.09 21.79
N ASP A 607 -31.05 9.33 21.77
CA ASP A 607 -31.12 10.27 22.91
C ASP A 607 -32.33 11.23 22.84
N GLY A 608 -33.09 11.21 21.74
CA GLY A 608 -34.24 12.05 21.45
C GLY A 608 -33.92 13.32 20.66
N ASP A 609 -32.64 13.61 20.36
CA ASP A 609 -32.20 14.77 19.58
C ASP A 609 -31.81 14.38 18.15
N LEU A 610 -32.67 14.69 17.18
CA LEU A 610 -32.41 14.44 15.76
C LEU A 610 -31.28 15.31 15.17
N GLN A 611 -30.81 16.36 15.87
CA GLN A 611 -29.94 17.39 15.31
C GLN A 611 -28.48 17.32 15.79
N ASN A 612 -28.20 16.57 16.86
CA ASN A 612 -26.88 16.42 17.47
C ASN A 612 -25.82 15.83 16.50
N HIS A 613 -26.26 15.01 15.54
CA HIS A 613 -25.42 14.39 14.49
C HIS A 613 -25.75 14.88 13.07
N ASN A 614 -26.65 15.85 12.90
CA ASN A 614 -26.97 16.38 11.57
C ASN A 614 -25.70 16.96 10.91
N ALA A 615 -25.32 16.44 9.74
CA ALA A 615 -24.17 16.83 8.93
C ALA A 615 -22.80 16.83 9.63
N ILE A 616 -22.64 16.00 10.66
CA ILE A 616 -21.39 15.84 11.40
C ILE A 616 -21.07 14.35 11.48
N LEU A 617 -19.93 13.95 10.92
CA LEU A 617 -19.47 12.56 11.01
C LEU A 617 -19.24 12.16 12.48
N PRO A 618 -19.37 10.86 12.80
CA PRO A 618 -18.91 10.33 14.07
C PRO A 618 -17.44 10.70 14.31
N THR A 619 -17.03 10.69 15.58
CA THR A 619 -15.62 10.91 15.91
C THR A 619 -14.78 9.85 15.23
N MET A 620 -13.90 10.30 14.32
CA MET A 620 -13.02 9.46 13.54
C MET A 620 -11.66 9.37 14.25
N GLY A 621 -11.38 8.19 14.80
CA GLY A 621 -10.08 7.78 15.33
C GLY A 621 -9.03 7.58 14.22
N ILE A 622 -7.79 7.32 14.63
CA ILE A 622 -6.69 7.03 13.69
C ILE A 622 -7.00 5.72 12.97
N ALA A 623 -6.67 5.66 11.68
CA ALA A 623 -6.88 4.52 10.81
C ALA A 623 -8.33 4.21 10.41
N GLU A 624 -9.31 4.90 10.98
CA GLU A 624 -10.70 4.76 10.54
C GLU A 624 -10.89 5.36 9.14
N ARG A 625 -11.79 4.75 8.37
CA ARG A 625 -12.24 5.17 7.05
C ARG A 625 -13.75 5.27 7.01
N TYR A 626 -14.24 6.35 6.45
CA TYR A 626 -15.65 6.57 6.19
C TYR A 626 -15.84 7.01 4.75
N ASP A 627 -16.74 6.32 4.05
CA ASP A 627 -17.15 6.72 2.72
C ASP A 627 -18.50 7.41 2.81
N ILE A 628 -18.57 8.66 2.35
CA ILE A 628 -19.82 9.43 2.33
C ILE A 628 -20.24 9.75 0.90
N ILE A 629 -21.55 9.89 0.70
CA ILE A 629 -22.14 10.51 -0.49
C ILE A 629 -22.74 11.86 -0.09
N VAL A 630 -22.35 12.89 -0.83
CA VAL A 630 -22.86 14.26 -0.72
C VAL A 630 -23.68 14.60 -1.95
#